data_AF-A0A928FPY1-F1
#
_entry.id   AF-A0A928FPY1-F1
#
_cell.length_a   1.000
_cell.length_b   1.000
_cell.length_c   1.000
_cell.angle_alpha   90.00
_cell.angle_beta   90.00
_cell.angle_gamma   90.00
#
_symmetry.space_group_name_H-M   'P 1'
#
loop_
_entity.id
_entity.type
_entity.pdbx_description
1 polymer ?
#
loop_
_entity_poly.entity_id
_entity_poly.type
_entity_poly.pdbx_seq_one_letter_code
_entity_poly.pdbx_strand_id
1 'polypeptide(L)'
;MNKITKLLKIKGIGFILLAFLAGIILLLLPDGETKTSSDKISSAEYAVVIEESLEKLLKTACGVDCEVMVTLEGGYSYSYAANEKLDTEYAEGKPTSKTVSKEYVITSSNGEEKLVILKENLPEIKGVAVVCKKGGESERLKIITLVSALFDLPDNAIGCIVGA
;
A
#
# COMPACT_ATOMS: atom_id res chain seq x y z
N MET A 1 43.59 39.13 -31.05
CA MET A 1 43.20 38.07 -30.09
C MET A 1 43.04 38.58 -28.63
N ASN A 2 42.82 39.87 -28.37
CA ASN A 2 42.94 40.45 -27.00
C ASN A 2 41.65 41.16 -26.49
N LYS A 3 40.51 41.00 -27.17
CA LYS A 3 39.23 41.62 -26.73
C LYS A 3 38.46 40.75 -25.72
N ILE A 4 38.54 39.42 -25.86
CA ILE A 4 37.81 38.46 -25.01
C ILE A 4 38.37 38.49 -23.56
N THR A 5 39.68 38.65 -23.39
CA THR A 5 40.32 38.74 -22.06
C THR A 5 40.03 40.04 -21.32
N LYS A 6 39.60 41.11 -22.02
CA LYS A 6 39.12 42.35 -21.38
C LYS A 6 37.69 42.21 -20.87
N LEU A 7 36.84 41.45 -21.56
CA LEU A 7 35.46 41.19 -21.15
C LEU A 7 35.39 40.28 -19.91
N LEU A 8 36.34 39.33 -19.78
CA LEU A 8 36.45 38.43 -18.61
C LEU A 8 36.94 39.09 -17.30
N LYS A 9 37.47 40.33 -17.33
CA LYS A 9 37.99 41.03 -16.13
C LYS A 9 36.95 41.91 -15.42
N ILE A 10 35.72 41.97 -15.92
CA ILE A 10 34.63 42.72 -15.30
C ILE A 10 34.12 41.89 -14.12
N LYS A 11 34.16 42.46 -12.91
CA LYS A 11 33.92 41.80 -11.60
C LYS A 11 32.55 41.10 -11.42
N GLY A 12 31.67 41.14 -12.42
CA GLY A 12 30.37 40.46 -12.44
C GLY A 12 30.17 39.46 -13.59
N ILE A 13 31.10 39.39 -14.55
CA ILE A 13 30.92 38.54 -15.74
C ILE A 13 31.09 37.04 -15.42
N GLY A 14 31.89 36.73 -14.39
CA GLY A 14 32.04 35.36 -13.88
C GLY A 14 30.75 34.84 -13.26
N PHE A 15 29.99 35.71 -12.57
CA PHE A 15 28.67 35.38 -12.03
C PHE A 15 27.65 35.13 -13.13
N ILE A 16 27.70 35.92 -14.22
CA ILE A 16 26.82 35.75 -15.38
C ILE A 16 27.11 34.45 -16.12
N LEU A 17 28.38 34.10 -16.35
CA LEU A 17 28.78 32.83 -16.96
C LEU A 17 28.37 31.64 -16.09
N LEU A 18 28.51 31.77 -14.76
CA LEU A 18 28.11 30.73 -13.81
C LEU A 18 26.59 30.55 -13.79
N ALA A 19 25.81 31.64 -13.80
CA ALA A 19 24.35 31.59 -13.87
C ALA A 19 23.85 31.00 -15.20
N PHE A 20 24.53 31.30 -16.31
CA PHE A 20 24.17 30.77 -17.63
C PHE A 20 24.45 29.25 -17.72
N LEU A 21 25.60 28.81 -17.17
CA LEU A 21 25.94 27.39 -17.12
C LEU A 21 25.00 26.62 -16.16
N ALA A 22 24.64 27.23 -15.03
CA ALA A 22 23.64 26.67 -14.12
C ALA A 22 22.25 26.56 -14.78
N GLY A 23 21.85 27.55 -15.59
CA GLY A 23 20.59 27.52 -16.35
C GLY A 23 20.55 26.41 -17.41
N ILE A 24 21.65 26.17 -18.12
CA ILE A 24 21.75 25.08 -19.10
C ILE A 24 21.73 23.71 -18.39
N ILE A 25 22.38 23.58 -17.24
CA ILE A 25 22.30 22.37 -16.40
C ILE A 25 20.86 22.14 -15.93
N LEU A 26 20.16 23.18 -15.45
CA LEU A 26 18.77 23.08 -15.01
C LEU A 26 17.83 22.62 -16.13
N LEU A 27 18.12 23.02 -17.38
CA LEU A 27 17.33 22.65 -18.57
C LEU A 27 17.65 21.22 -19.09
N LEU A 28 18.78 20.65 -18.66
CA LEU A 28 19.17 19.26 -18.94
C LEU A 28 18.81 18.30 -17.82
N LEU A 29 18.31 18.79 -16.67
CA LEU A 29 17.61 17.89 -15.75
C LEU A 29 16.35 17.39 -16.47
N PRO A 30 16.11 16.06 -16.48
CA PRO A 30 14.83 15.55 -16.96
C PRO A 30 13.74 16.24 -16.16
N ASP A 31 12.85 16.92 -16.88
CA ASP A 31 11.63 17.52 -16.36
C ASP A 31 10.99 16.45 -15.49
N GLY A 32 11.09 16.65 -14.17
CA GLY A 32 10.56 15.72 -13.20
C GLY A 32 9.06 15.78 -13.42
N GLU A 33 8.54 14.86 -14.22
CA GLU A 33 7.12 14.61 -14.34
C GLU A 33 6.61 14.57 -12.90
N THR A 34 5.91 15.62 -12.49
CA THR A 34 5.04 15.58 -11.33
C THR A 34 3.91 14.64 -11.73
N LYS A 35 4.24 13.34 -11.75
CA LYS A 35 3.28 12.29 -11.59
C LYS A 35 2.74 12.56 -10.21
N THR A 36 1.51 13.05 -10.18
CA THR A 36 0.58 12.82 -9.09
C THR A 36 0.43 11.30 -8.94
N SER A 37 1.50 10.64 -8.49
CA SER A 37 1.44 9.35 -7.87
C SER A 37 0.75 9.66 -6.56
N SER A 38 -0.55 9.35 -6.50
CA SER A 38 -1.22 9.13 -5.22
C SER A 38 -0.23 8.33 -4.36
N ASP A 39 0.15 8.85 -3.19
CA ASP A 39 0.92 8.16 -2.14
C ASP A 39 0.10 6.97 -1.61
N LYS A 40 -0.24 6.02 -2.49
CA LYS A 40 -0.84 4.76 -2.13
C LYS A 40 0.32 3.82 -1.90
N ILE A 41 0.60 3.61 -0.62
CA ILE A 41 1.47 2.56 -0.12
C ILE A 41 1.14 1.28 -0.89
N SER A 42 2.15 0.65 -1.49
CA SER A 42 1.93 -0.60 -2.21
C SER A 42 1.51 -1.70 -1.24
N SER A 43 0.81 -2.74 -1.71
CA SER A 43 0.47 -3.87 -0.83
C SER A 43 1.71 -4.54 -0.23
N ALA A 44 2.85 -4.50 -0.94
CA ALA A 44 4.13 -4.98 -0.42
C ALA A 44 4.65 -4.11 0.74
N GLU A 45 4.62 -2.78 0.59
CA GLU A 45 4.98 -1.87 1.69
C GLU A 45 4.04 -2.01 2.89
N TYR A 46 2.74 -2.20 2.66
CA TYR A 46 1.78 -2.47 3.73
C TYR A 46 2.15 -3.73 4.52
N ALA A 47 2.54 -4.81 3.85
CA ALA A 47 3.00 -6.03 4.53
C ALA A 47 4.21 -5.76 5.43
N VAL A 48 5.22 -5.04 4.91
CA VAL A 48 6.43 -4.68 5.68
C VAL A 48 6.09 -3.85 6.92
N VAL A 49 5.18 -2.89 6.81
CA VAL A 49 4.75 -2.08 7.98
C VAL A 49 4.07 -2.94 9.05
N ILE A 50 3.28 -3.94 8.65
CA ILE A 50 2.65 -4.88 9.57
C ILE A 50 3.69 -5.83 10.19
N GLU A 51 4.67 -6.31 9.41
CA GLU A 51 5.78 -7.15 9.89
C GLU A 51 6.56 -6.42 10.99
N GLU A 52 7.04 -5.21 10.73
CA GLU A 52 7.79 -4.39 11.71
C GLU A 52 6.95 -4.10 12.97
N SER A 53 5.66 -3.80 12.79
CA SER A 53 4.75 -3.55 13.90
C SER A 53 4.56 -4.79 14.76
N LEU A 54 4.45 -5.97 14.13
CA LEU A 54 4.30 -7.24 14.82
C LEU A 54 5.59 -7.62 15.55
N GLU A 55 6.76 -7.47 14.93
CA GLU A 55 8.06 -7.72 15.58
C GLU A 55 8.23 -6.89 16.85
N LYS A 56 7.90 -5.59 16.77
CA LYS A 56 7.97 -4.69 17.93
C LYS A 56 6.99 -5.08 19.04
N LEU A 57 5.79 -5.52 18.65
CA LEU A 57 4.77 -5.98 19.58
C LEU A 57 5.20 -7.27 20.27
N LEU A 58 5.73 -8.25 19.53
CA LEU A 58 6.25 -9.51 20.07
C LEU A 58 7.44 -9.29 21.00
N LYS A 59 8.34 -8.36 20.66
CA LYS A 59 9.43 -7.96 21.54
C LYS A 59 8.95 -7.38 22.86
N THR A 60 7.89 -6.58 22.84
CA THR A 60 7.33 -5.94 24.04
C THR A 60 6.49 -6.90 24.88
N ALA A 61 5.65 -7.72 24.23
CA ALA A 61 4.70 -8.60 24.90
C ALA A 61 5.31 -9.93 25.35
N CYS A 62 6.19 -10.51 24.54
CA CYS A 62 6.78 -11.83 24.77
C CYS A 62 8.26 -11.77 25.16
N GLY A 63 8.92 -10.61 25.05
CA GLY A 63 10.33 -10.44 25.44
C GLY A 63 11.31 -11.20 24.52
N VAL A 64 10.87 -11.61 23.34
CA VAL A 64 11.64 -12.37 22.36
C VAL A 64 11.88 -11.56 21.10
N ASP A 65 13.08 -11.64 20.56
CA ASP A 65 13.39 -11.11 19.22
C ASP A 65 13.00 -12.16 18.18
N CYS A 66 12.07 -11.80 17.31
CA CYS A 66 11.54 -12.65 16.26
C CYS A 66 11.61 -11.92 14.91
N GLU A 67 11.76 -12.70 13.85
CA GLU A 67 11.63 -12.27 12.47
C GLU A 67 10.25 -12.69 11.97
N VAL A 68 9.53 -11.77 11.34
CA VAL A 68 8.16 -11.97 10.90
C VAL A 68 8.04 -11.80 9.40
N MET A 69 7.26 -12.67 8.76
CA MET A 69 6.82 -12.48 7.38
C MET A 69 5.30 -12.63 7.29
N VAL A 70 4.65 -11.75 6.54
CA VAL A 70 3.20 -11.69 6.36
C VAL A 70 2.86 -11.90 4.90
N THR A 71 1.89 -12.78 4.64
CA THR A 71 1.32 -12.99 3.31
C THR A 71 -0.06 -12.37 3.26
N LEU A 72 -0.31 -11.54 2.24
CA LEU A 72 -1.61 -10.94 1.97
C LEU A 72 -2.41 -11.80 1.00
N GLU A 73 -3.73 -11.79 1.12
CA GLU A 73 -4.61 -12.49 0.17
C GLU A 73 -4.66 -11.78 -1.19
N GLY A 74 -4.52 -10.46 -1.19
CA GLY A 74 -4.57 -9.64 -2.39
C GLY A 74 -4.01 -8.24 -2.18
N GLY A 75 -4.37 -7.33 -3.08
CA GLY A 75 -4.06 -5.91 -2.96
C GLY A 75 -5.22 -5.11 -2.37
N TYR A 76 -5.09 -3.79 -2.42
CA TYR A 76 -6.17 -2.86 -2.07
C TYR A 76 -7.39 -3.11 -2.96
N SER A 77 -8.57 -3.12 -2.35
CA SER A 77 -9.83 -3.24 -3.07
C SER A 77 -10.75 -2.07 -2.76
N TYR A 78 -11.69 -1.78 -3.66
CA TYR A 78 -12.58 -0.64 -3.56
C TYR A 78 -14.03 -1.08 -3.66
N SER A 79 -14.87 -0.58 -2.76
CA SER A 79 -16.31 -0.75 -2.82
C SER A 79 -16.93 0.45 -3.53
N TYR A 80 -17.69 0.18 -4.58
CA TYR A 80 -18.32 1.21 -5.42
C TYR A 80 -19.82 1.33 -5.13
N ALA A 81 -20.36 2.52 -5.36
CA ALA A 81 -21.80 2.71 -5.30
C ALA A 81 -22.47 1.98 -6.46
N ALA A 82 -23.48 1.17 -6.15
CA ALA A 82 -24.27 0.46 -7.14
C ALA A 82 -25.73 0.40 -6.70
N ASN A 83 -26.64 0.51 -7.67
CA ASN A 83 -28.05 0.22 -7.51
C ASN A 83 -28.28 -1.26 -7.76
N GLU A 84 -28.86 -1.97 -6.79
CA GLU A 84 -29.24 -3.38 -6.93
C GLU A 84 -30.76 -3.49 -7.05
N LYS A 85 -31.23 -4.18 -8.09
CA LYS A 85 -32.64 -4.54 -8.28
C LYS A 85 -32.77 -6.05 -8.15
N LEU A 86 -33.70 -6.48 -7.29
CA LEU A 86 -33.94 -7.88 -6.98
C LEU A 86 -35.35 -8.24 -7.48
N ASP A 87 -35.41 -8.94 -8.60
CA ASP A 87 -36.66 -9.40 -9.20
C ASP A 87 -36.85 -10.87 -8.83
N THR A 88 -37.90 -11.17 -8.07
CA THR A 88 -38.29 -12.53 -7.74
C THR A 88 -39.55 -12.89 -8.50
N GLU A 89 -39.45 -13.86 -9.39
CA GLU A 89 -40.57 -14.38 -10.16
C GLU A 89 -41.24 -15.51 -9.38
N TYR A 90 -42.58 -15.54 -9.38
CA TYR A 90 -43.37 -16.52 -8.65
C TYR A 90 -44.32 -17.24 -9.61
N ALA A 91 -44.34 -18.57 -9.56
CA ALA A 91 -45.36 -19.39 -10.21
C ALA A 91 -46.08 -20.25 -9.15
N GLU A 92 -47.41 -20.31 -9.22
CA GLU A 92 -48.26 -21.03 -8.25
C GLU A 92 -47.96 -20.69 -6.77
N GLY A 93 -47.62 -19.42 -6.50
CA GLY A 93 -47.29 -18.95 -5.15
C GLY A 93 -45.92 -19.42 -4.63
N LYS A 94 -45.11 -20.11 -5.46
CA LYS A 94 -43.73 -20.49 -5.13
C LYS A 94 -42.74 -19.64 -5.92
N PRO A 95 -41.66 -19.17 -5.30
CA PRO A 95 -40.60 -18.45 -6.02
C PRO A 95 -39.94 -19.41 -7.01
N THR A 96 -40.00 -19.08 -8.30
CA THR A 96 -39.45 -19.90 -9.39
C THR A 96 -38.13 -19.36 -9.92
N SER A 97 -37.90 -18.05 -9.83
CA SER A 97 -36.66 -17.43 -10.28
C SER A 97 -36.30 -16.22 -9.42
N LYS A 98 -35.00 -15.99 -9.21
CA LYS A 98 -34.46 -14.78 -8.59
C LYS A 98 -33.41 -14.20 -9.52
N THR A 99 -33.66 -12.99 -10.01
CA THR A 99 -32.73 -12.22 -10.83
C THR A 99 -32.21 -11.04 -10.02
N VAL A 100 -30.89 -10.88 -9.97
CA VAL A 100 -30.23 -9.74 -9.33
C VAL A 100 -29.54 -8.93 -10.41
N SER A 101 -29.99 -7.68 -10.61
CA SER A 101 -29.37 -6.74 -11.56
C SER A 101 -28.60 -5.66 -10.77
N LYS A 102 -27.34 -5.41 -11.14
CA LYS A 102 -26.44 -4.47 -10.45
C LYS A 102 -25.92 -3.40 -11.42
N GLU A 103 -26.18 -2.14 -11.13
CA GLU A 103 -25.82 -0.99 -11.95
C GLU A 103 -24.93 -0.02 -11.16
N TYR A 104 -23.68 0.18 -11.59
CA TYR A 104 -22.74 1.06 -10.89
C TYR A 104 -23.05 2.54 -11.12
N VAL A 105 -22.93 3.35 -10.07
CA VAL A 105 -23.17 4.79 -10.14
C VAL A 105 -21.92 5.50 -10.65
N ILE A 106 -22.07 6.15 -11.80
CA ILE A 106 -21.04 6.96 -12.45
C ILE A 106 -21.45 8.42 -12.33
N THR A 107 -20.52 9.26 -11.88
CA THR A 107 -20.68 10.72 -11.88
C THR A 107 -19.95 11.31 -13.08
N SER A 108 -20.60 12.22 -13.80
CA SER A 108 -20.00 12.98 -14.88
C SER A 108 -19.74 14.40 -14.41
N SER A 109 -18.48 14.81 -14.36
CA SER A 109 -18.10 16.20 -14.10
C SER A 109 -17.06 16.61 -15.13
N ASN A 110 -17.31 17.71 -15.84
CA ASN A 110 -16.42 18.26 -16.87
C ASN A 110 -16.02 17.27 -17.98
N GLY A 111 -16.91 16.34 -18.35
CA GLY A 111 -16.66 15.36 -19.41
C GLY A 111 -15.86 14.12 -18.98
N GLU A 112 -15.46 14.02 -17.71
CA GLU A 112 -14.88 12.81 -17.14
C GLU A 112 -15.94 12.01 -16.38
N GLU A 113 -16.10 10.75 -16.75
CA GLU A 113 -16.89 9.76 -16.04
C GLU A 113 -16.05 9.13 -14.91
N LYS A 114 -16.51 9.25 -13.66
CA LYS A 114 -15.85 8.67 -12.48
C LYS A 114 -16.82 7.83 -11.66
N LEU A 115 -16.39 6.62 -11.30
CA LEU A 115 -17.07 5.76 -10.35
C LEU A 115 -17.08 6.40 -8.95
N VAL A 116 -18.20 6.28 -8.26
CA VAL A 116 -18.30 6.73 -6.87
C VAL A 116 -17.74 5.63 -5.95
N ILE A 117 -16.58 5.90 -5.35
CA ILE A 117 -15.96 5.03 -4.34
C ILE A 117 -16.65 5.29 -3.01
N LEU A 118 -17.25 4.24 -2.43
CA LEU A 118 -17.84 4.28 -1.09
C LEU A 118 -16.81 4.01 0.00
N LYS A 119 -15.90 3.07 -0.24
CA LYS A 119 -14.91 2.63 0.74
C LYS A 119 -13.65 2.05 0.07
N GLU A 120 -12.50 2.36 0.64
CA GLU A 120 -11.23 1.68 0.36
C GLU A 120 -11.02 0.59 1.42
N ASN A 121 -10.78 -0.64 0.98
CA ASN A 121 -10.56 -1.78 1.85
C ASN A 121 -9.08 -2.17 1.79
N LEU A 122 -8.48 -2.33 2.97
CA LEU A 122 -7.11 -2.78 3.13
C LEU A 122 -6.98 -4.25 2.70
N PRO A 123 -5.79 -4.67 2.25
CA PRO A 123 -5.51 -6.08 2.00
C PRO A 123 -5.72 -6.93 3.26
N GLU A 124 -6.42 -8.05 3.10
CA GLU A 124 -6.57 -9.04 4.17
C GLU A 124 -5.30 -9.89 4.30
N ILE A 125 -4.97 -10.27 5.54
CA ILE A 125 -3.81 -11.11 5.82
C ILE A 125 -4.24 -12.57 5.68
N LYS A 126 -3.48 -13.32 4.88
CA LYS A 126 -3.73 -14.73 4.61
C LYS A 126 -2.91 -15.67 5.48
N GLY A 127 -1.73 -15.22 5.93
CA GLY A 127 -0.86 -16.04 6.76
C GLY A 127 0.31 -15.27 7.32
N VAL A 128 0.85 -15.79 8.43
CA VAL A 128 1.96 -15.17 9.16
C VAL A 128 2.97 -16.26 9.51
N ALA A 129 4.24 -16.00 9.22
CA ALA A 129 5.36 -16.81 9.66
C ALA A 129 6.16 -16.03 10.70
N VAL A 130 6.49 -16.66 11.81
CA VAL A 130 7.28 -16.09 12.91
C VAL A 130 8.41 -17.03 13.27
N VAL A 131 9.64 -16.50 13.29
CA VAL A 131 10.83 -17.25 13.69
C VAL A 131 11.52 -16.53 14.84
N CYS A 132 11.60 -17.17 16.01
CA CYS A 132 12.25 -16.62 17.18
C CYS A 132 13.51 -17.43 17.53
N LYS A 133 14.66 -16.76 17.67
CA LYS A 133 15.95 -17.41 18.02
C LYS A 133 15.98 -17.95 19.46
N LYS A 134 15.13 -17.42 20.33
CA LYS A 134 15.07 -17.75 21.75
C LYS A 134 13.62 -17.90 22.19
N GLY A 135 13.40 -18.75 23.18
CA GLY A 135 12.09 -19.04 23.77
C GLY A 135 11.83 -20.54 23.83
N GLY A 136 10.71 -20.92 24.43
CA GLY A 136 10.22 -22.30 24.44
C GLY A 136 8.77 -22.39 23.97
N GLU A 137 8.13 -23.54 24.23
CA GLU A 137 6.73 -23.78 23.85
C GLU A 137 5.74 -22.79 24.49
N SER A 138 6.07 -22.23 25.67
CA SER A 138 5.22 -21.21 26.29
C SER A 138 5.17 -19.92 25.47
N GLU A 139 6.31 -19.44 25.00
CA GLU A 139 6.40 -18.28 24.12
C GLU A 139 5.75 -18.57 22.77
N ARG A 140 6.00 -19.76 22.20
CA ARG A 140 5.38 -20.21 20.95
C ARG A 140 3.85 -20.13 21.01
N LEU A 141 3.24 -20.66 22.07
CA LEU A 141 1.78 -20.62 22.26
C LEU A 141 1.26 -19.18 22.41
N LYS A 142 1.94 -18.34 23.18
CA LYS A 142 1.57 -16.91 23.33
C LYS A 142 1.58 -16.19 21.99
N ILE A 143 2.60 -16.42 21.18
CA ILE A 143 2.73 -15.83 19.84
C ILE A 143 1.57 -16.28 18.95
N ILE A 144 1.30 -17.59 18.86
CA ILE A 144 0.23 -18.12 18.01
C ILE A 144 -1.13 -17.54 18.43
N THR A 145 -1.44 -17.55 19.73
CA THR A 145 -2.70 -16.99 20.25
C THR A 145 -2.84 -15.50 19.96
N LEU A 146 -1.75 -14.73 20.11
CA LEU A 146 -1.76 -13.29 19.86
C LEU A 146 -1.96 -12.97 18.37
N VAL A 147 -1.24 -13.67 17.49
CA VAL A 147 -1.34 -13.49 16.03
C VAL A 147 -2.72 -13.90 15.53
N SER A 148 -3.24 -15.04 16.02
CA SER A 148 -4.59 -15.49 15.71
C SER A 148 -5.65 -14.46 16.14
N ALA A 149 -5.57 -13.95 17.37
CA ALA A 149 -6.52 -12.96 17.87
C ALA A 149 -6.43 -11.59 17.17
N LEU A 150 -5.24 -11.20 16.71
CA LEU A 150 -5.03 -9.90 16.07
C LEU A 150 -5.56 -9.85 14.63
N PHE A 151 -5.39 -10.95 13.90
CA PHE A 151 -5.68 -11.02 12.46
C PHE A 151 -6.81 -11.98 12.10
N ASP A 152 -7.50 -12.55 13.11
CA ASP A 152 -8.56 -13.55 12.96
C ASP A 152 -8.12 -14.74 12.09
N LEU A 153 -6.86 -15.18 12.30
CA LEU A 153 -6.24 -16.25 11.51
C LEU A 153 -6.47 -17.62 12.14
N PRO A 154 -6.77 -18.65 11.33
CA PRO A 154 -6.81 -20.02 11.79
C PRO A 154 -5.40 -20.56 12.03
N ASP A 155 -5.27 -21.57 12.90
CA ASP A 155 -3.97 -22.13 13.31
C ASP A 155 -3.10 -22.62 12.14
N ASN A 156 -3.72 -23.11 11.05
CA ASN A 156 -3.00 -23.60 9.87
C ASN A 156 -2.41 -22.48 9.01
N ALA A 157 -2.81 -21.22 9.24
CA ALA A 157 -2.26 -20.04 8.58
C ALA A 157 -1.08 -19.42 9.34
N ILE A 158 -0.74 -19.94 10.52
CA ILE A 158 0.32 -19.41 11.38
C ILE A 158 1.47 -20.41 11.49
N GLY A 159 2.61 -20.07 10.90
CA GLY A 159 3.86 -20.81 11.10
C GLY A 159 4.66 -20.17 12.23
N CYS A 160 4.94 -20.91 13.31
CA CYS A 160 5.76 -20.39 14.43
C CYS A 160 6.86 -21.39 14.81
N ILE A 161 8.11 -20.96 14.69
CA ILE A 161 9.31 -21.71 15.06
C ILE A 161 10.05 -20.94 16.15
N VAL A 162 10.39 -21.62 17.24
CA VAL A 162 11.10 -21.02 18.39
C VAL A 162 12.32 -21.88 18.71
N GLY A 163 13.46 -21.24 18.99
CA GLY A 163 14.71 -21.92 19.35
C GLY A 163 15.54 -22.37 18.15
N ALA A 164 15.40 -21.68 17.01
CA ALA A 164 16.23 -21.88 15.82
C ALA A 164 17.67 -21.36 16.01
#